data_AF-A0A349K5G1-F1
#
_entry.id   AF-A0A349K5G1-F1
#
_cell.length_a   1.000
_cell.length_b   1.000
_cell.length_c   1.000
_cell.angle_alpha   90.00
_cell.angle_beta   90.00
_cell.angle_gamma   90.00
#
_symmetry.space_group_name_H-M   'P 1'
#
loop_
_entity.id
_entity.type
_entity.pdbx_description
1 polymer ?
#
loop_
_entity_poly.entity_id
_entity_poly.type
_entity_poly.pdbx_seq_one_letter_code
_entity_poly.pdbx_strand_id
1 'polypeptide(L)' 'MLLDDIKRLLLSASGNDEVGLEIETESSVVVMEWPPVKINATPELESKLSALVGSTGKVTIQSLMF' A
#
# COMPACT_ATOMS: atom_id res chain seq x y z
N MET A 1 6.74 10.02 -9.06
CA MET A 1 7.52 9.83 -7.82
C MET A 1 7.09 8.51 -7.20
N LEU A 2 7.90 7.86 -6.34
CA LEU A 2 7.62 6.51 -5.81
C LEU A 2 6.18 6.35 -5.29
N LEU A 3 5.68 7.36 -4.57
CA LEU A 3 4.31 7.39 -4.08
C LEU A 3 3.26 7.35 -5.19
N ASP A 4 3.47 8.06 -6.30
CA ASP A 4 2.58 8.02 -7.46
C ASP A 4 2.58 6.64 -8.13
N ASP A 5 3.73 5.98 -8.17
CA ASP A 5 3.86 4.65 -8.75
C ASP A 5 3.15 3.61 -7.87
N ILE A 6 3.25 3.74 -6.53
CA ILE A 6 2.49 2.94 -5.57
C ILE A 6 0.99 3.14 -5.79
N LYS A 7 0.54 4.40 -5.87
CA LYS A 7 -0.88 4.73 -6.11
C LYS A 7 -1.39 4.13 -7.43
N ARG A 8 -0.62 4.23 -8.50
CA ARG A 8 -0.97 3.65 -9.81
C ARG A 8 -1.08 2.13 -9.72
N LEU A 9 -0.15 1.48 -9.03
CA LEU A 9 -0.17 0.03 -8.86
C LEU A 9 -1.40 -0.41 -8.05
N LEU A 10 -1.72 0.28 -6.95
CA LEU A 10 -2.92 0.02 -6.15
C LEU A 10 -4.20 0.20 -6.98
N LEU A 11 -4.31 1.29 -7.74
CA LEU A 11 -5.47 1.53 -8.62
C LEU A 11 -5.59 0.51 -9.76
N SER A 12 -4.48 -0.09 -10.20
CA SER A 12 -4.51 -1.16 -11.21
C SER A 12 -4.98 -2.51 -10.67
N ALA A 13 -4.96 -2.69 -9.34
CA ALA A 13 -5.34 -3.92 -8.67
C ALA A 13 -6.75 -3.82 -8.07
N SER A 14 -7.73 -3.35 -8.85
CA SER A 14 -9.12 -3.15 -8.41
C SER A 14 -9.74 -4.41 -7.78
N GLY A 15 -10.43 -4.26 -6.65
CA GLY A 15 -11.08 -5.35 -5.93
C GLY A 15 -12.15 -4.85 -4.96
N ASN A 16 -12.31 -5.54 -3.83
CA ASN A 16 -13.35 -5.23 -2.83
C ASN A 16 -12.79 -4.80 -1.47
N ASP A 17 -11.48 -4.89 -1.27
CA ASP A 17 -10.83 -4.59 0.00
C ASP A 17 -10.53 -3.09 0.07
N GLU A 18 -11.01 -2.42 1.12
CA GLU A 18 -10.63 -1.04 1.40
C GLU A 18 -9.26 -1.00 2.09
N VAL A 19 -8.38 -0.12 1.63
CA VAL A 19 -7.03 0.00 2.16
C VAL A 19 -6.71 1.40 2.67
N GLY A 20 -6.04 1.43 3.82
CA GLY A 20 -5.32 2.60 4.30
C GLY A 20 -3.85 2.56 3.86
N LEU A 21 -3.22 3.73 3.76
CA LEU A 21 -1.78 3.84 3.51
C LEU A 21 -1.11 4.52 4.70
N GLU A 22 -0.21 3.80 5.34
CA GLU A 22 0.60 4.30 6.45
C GLU A 22 2.07 4.30 6.03
N ILE A 23 2.76 5.41 6.31
CA ILE A 23 4.19 5.55 6.04
C ILE A 23 4.90 5.71 7.39
N GLU A 24 5.67 4.71 7.77
CA GLU A 24 6.52 4.75 8.95
C GLU A 24 7.85 5.45 8.62
N THR A 25 8.19 6.45 9.41
CA THR A 25 9.48 7.15 9.39
C THR A 25 10.18 6.93 10.73
N GLU A 26 11.47 7.25 10.82
CA GLU A 26 12.26 7.05 12.06
C GLU A 26 11.65 7.72 13.31
N SER A 27 10.88 8.80 13.13
CA SER A 27 10.34 9.60 14.24
C SER A 27 8.81 9.62 14.33
N SER A 28 8.10 9.11 13.32
CA SER A 28 6.64 9.21 13.26
C SER A 28 6.01 8.26 12.26
N VAL A 29 4.75 7.90 12.51
CA VAL A 29 3.88 7.27 11.53
C VAL A 29 3.02 8.35 10.90
N VAL A 30 3.12 8.50 9.58
CA VAL A 30 2.27 9.40 8.80
C VAL A 30 1.17 8.57 8.14
N VAL A 31 -0.04 8.71 8.65
CA VAL A 31 -1.24 8.17 7.99
C VAL A 31 -1.61 9.13 6.86
N MET A 32 -1.67 8.63 5.64
CA MET A 32 -2.09 9.44 4.52
C MET A 32 -3.62 9.53 4.49
N GLU A 33 -4.16 10.75 4.40
CA GLU A 33 -5.54 10.95 4.00
C GLU A 33 -5.69 10.57 2.53
N TRP A 34 -5.98 9.29 2.32
CA TRP A 34 -6.20 8.68 1.02
C TRP A 34 -7.70 8.34 0.89
N PRO A 35 -8.35 8.70 -0.23
CA PRO A 35 -9.75 8.34 -0.44
C PRO A 35 -9.90 6.81 -0.41
N PRO A 36 -11.00 6.26 0.11
CA PRO A 36 -11.19 4.81 0.15
C PRO A 36 -11.10 4.24 -1.26
N VAL A 37 -10.05 3.46 -1.52
CA VAL A 37 -9.83 2.75 -2.79
C VAL A 37 -10.02 1.27 -2.53
N LYS A 38 -10.82 0.65 -3.39
CA LYS A 38 -11.07 -0.78 -3.34
C LYS A 38 -10.07 -1.53 -4.20
N ILE A 39 -9.23 -2.33 -3.56
CA ILE A 39 -8.23 -3.16 -4.22
C ILE A 39 -8.48 -4.64 -3.93
N ASN A 40 -7.74 -5.50 -4.61
CA ASN A 40 -7.65 -6.91 -4.29
C ASN A 40 -6.32 -7.12 -3.54
N ALA A 41 -6.38 -7.27 -2.22
CA ALA A 41 -5.21 -7.32 -1.35
C ALA A 41 -4.53 -8.71 -1.40
N THR A 42 -3.93 -9.05 -2.54
CA THR A 42 -3.32 -10.36 -2.76
C THR A 42 -1.82 -10.38 -2.43
N PRO A 43 -1.24 -11.57 -2.14
CA PRO A 43 0.21 -11.71 -1.99
C PRO A 43 1.00 -11.28 -3.23
N GLU A 44 0.41 -11.40 -4.43
CA GLU A 44 1.03 -10.92 -5.67
C GLU A 44 1.17 -9.39 -5.66
N LEU A 45 0.15 -8.68 -5.19
CA LEU A 45 0.17 -7.23 -5.07
C LEU A 45 1.23 -6.77 -4.05
N GLU A 46 1.32 -7.45 -2.91
CA GLU A 46 2.36 -7.20 -1.90
C GLU A 46 3.77 -7.38 -2.48
N SER A 47 3.98 -8.43 -3.28
CA SER A 47 5.26 -8.68 -3.94
C SER A 47 5.61 -7.58 -4.95
N LYS A 48 4.63 -7.15 -5.77
CA LYS A 48 4.82 -6.05 -6.73
C LYS A 48 5.13 -4.72 -6.03
N LEU A 49 4.42 -4.41 -4.93
CA LEU A 49 4.67 -3.22 -4.12
C LEU A 49 6.04 -3.28 -3.45
N SER A 50 6.43 -4.45 -2.92
CA SER A 50 7.76 -4.66 -2.33
C SER A 50 8.87 -4.48 -3.36
N ALA A 51 8.68 -4.95 -4.59
CA ALA A 51 9.63 -4.73 -5.68
C ALA A 51 9.73 -3.25 -6.09
N LEU A 52 8.60 -2.53 -6.05
CA LEU A 52 8.54 -1.11 -6.38
C LEU A 52 9.25 -0.24 -5.33
N VAL A 53 9.03 -0.53 -4.05
CA VAL A 53 9.70 0.16 -2.92
C VAL A 53 11.17 -0.25 -2.82
N GLY A 54 11.51 -1.48 -3.21
CA GLY A 54 12.88 -1.97 -3.23
C GLY A 54 13.54 -1.85 -1.85
N SER A 55 14.74 -1.29 -1.80
CA SER A 55 15.49 -1.10 -0.56
C SER A 55 15.11 0.16 0.23
N THR A 56 14.16 0.97 -0.27
CA THR A 56 13.81 2.26 0.34
C THR A 56 12.80 2.12 1.49
N GLY A 57 12.22 0.94 1.66
CA GLY A 57 11.23 0.67 2.69
C GLY A 57 10.76 -0.79 2.65
N LYS A 58 9.73 -1.08 3.45
CA LYS A 58 9.10 -2.39 3.53
C LYS A 58 7.61 -2.24 3.31
N VAL A 59 7.01 -3.19 2.59
CA VAL A 59 5.55 -3.26 2.42
C VAL A 59 5.04 -4.48 3.17
N THR A 60 3.88 -4.34 3.81
CA THR A 60 3.18 -5.47 4.43
C THR A 60 1.69 -5.25 4.28
N ILE A 61 0.97 -6.27 3.80
CA ILE A 61 -0.50 -6.26 3.78
C ILE A 61 -0.99 -6.92 5.06
N GLN A 62 -1.74 -6.19 5.88
CA GLN A 62 -2.37 -6.73 7.09
C GLN A 62 -3.88 -6.68 6.93
N SER A 63 -4.53 -7.83 7.11
CA SER A 63 -5.98 -7.89 7.19
C SER A 63 -6.41 -7.50 8.60
N LEU A 64 -7.21 -6.45 8.72
CA LEU A 64 -7.90 -6.11 9.96
C LEU A 64 -9.06 -7.07 10.12
N MET A 65 -8.81 -8.24 10.72
CA MET A 65 -9.88 -9.09 11.24
C MET A 65 -10.50 -8.36 12.44
N PHE A 66 -11.73 -7.87 12.27
CA PHE A 66 -12.62 -7.50 13.36
C PHE A 66 -13.52 -8.69 13.69
#